data_AF-A0AAU9XJD1-F1
#
_entry.id   AF-A0AAU9XJD1-F1
#
_cell.length_a   1.000
_cell.length_b   1.000
_cell.length_c   1.000
_cell.angle_alpha   90.00
_cell.angle_beta   90.00
_cell.angle_gamma   90.00
#
_symmetry.space_group_name_H-M   'P 1'
#
loop_
_entity.id
_entity.type
_entity.pdbx_description
1 polymer ?
#
loop_
_entity_poly.entity_id
_entity_poly.type
_entity_poly.pdbx_seq_one_letter_code
_entity_poly.pdbx_strand_id
1 'polypeptide(L)'
;MSTNRRFYIGNLSLKVTKDDLRRHFGLDSTPYLRSNSWIELSVERPGMSHGFGFINVPEQLASHLLQLNGTKLYDRFIKVEPANTQMGGRRSKVSIPSMFPSSYVMPIPQLANYPYGMNQYSNNMKGRRNRRLPQGPNEIVTVPEDKILQLIDVGVNLPNKAFSRDIRNVIEQADLVGIKKMILTGNTLQMSQSAVLHAKAHPHVLYASVGVHPHFTTKEWNEKTARRLKNWQKDPVVVAIGEVGLDFHRNYSDEKAQVEAFTKQVEIACEVQKPLLAHERASHQKFIEVLSHFSGRLPSIVIHCFTGSVSEMSAYVAMGFYIGICGFICKDSPGKALRDALKEGVLPLDRILLESDAPYMIPNAPEKELDDVCKSLLKRCQPGRNEPCTLPIVAHTVAKCLGVDAEEVARASTENARRVFDLKLPVPTTQPAPTAIGSE
;
A
#
# COMPACT_ATOMS: atom_id res chain seq x y z
N MET A 1 -27.43 24.95 -0.62
CA MET A 1 -28.40 23.99 -0.06
C MET A 1 -27.67 22.68 0.18
N SER A 2 -27.60 22.17 1.41
CA SER A 2 -26.89 20.91 1.67
C SER A 2 -27.64 19.77 1.00
N THR A 3 -27.01 19.10 0.05
CA THR A 3 -27.56 17.89 -0.56
C THR A 3 -27.51 16.78 0.48
N ASN A 4 -28.67 16.20 0.79
CA ASN A 4 -28.76 15.03 1.66
C ASN A 4 -28.80 13.75 0.81
N ARG A 5 -28.19 12.70 1.33
CA ARG A 5 -28.12 11.37 0.71
C ARG A 5 -28.83 10.35 1.58
N ARG A 6 -29.60 9.48 0.91
CA ARG A 6 -30.40 8.44 1.55
C ARG A 6 -29.66 7.11 1.53
N PHE A 7 -29.69 6.41 2.66
CA PHE A 7 -29.10 5.09 2.85
C PHE A 7 -30.19 4.12 3.30
N TYR A 8 -30.15 2.90 2.76
CA TYR A 8 -30.88 1.75 3.26
C TYR A 8 -30.09 1.10 4.39
N ILE A 9 -30.79 0.72 5.45
CA ILE A 9 -30.24 -0.02 6.58
C ILE A 9 -31.03 -1.29 6.77
N GLY A 10 -30.40 -2.43 6.56
CA GLY A 10 -31.00 -3.77 6.66
C GLY A 10 -30.40 -4.60 7.79
N ASN A 11 -31.00 -5.78 7.99
CA ASN A 11 -30.63 -6.74 9.04
C ASN A 11 -30.70 -6.16 10.47
N LEU A 12 -31.62 -5.22 10.70
CA LEU A 12 -31.86 -4.68 12.04
C LEU A 12 -32.48 -5.75 12.94
N SER A 13 -32.14 -5.72 14.23
CA SER A 13 -32.90 -6.46 15.24
C SER A 13 -34.29 -5.84 15.38
N LEU A 14 -35.33 -6.66 15.60
CA LEU A 14 -36.71 -6.14 15.69
C LEU A 14 -36.89 -5.17 16.88
N LYS A 15 -35.99 -5.24 17.86
CA LYS A 15 -35.97 -4.35 19.03
C LYS A 15 -35.37 -2.97 18.76
N VAL A 16 -34.78 -2.74 17.58
CA VAL A 16 -34.10 -1.48 17.24
C VAL A 16 -35.11 -0.34 17.13
N THR A 17 -34.87 0.73 17.88
CA THR A 17 -35.64 1.99 17.85
C THR A 17 -34.94 3.06 17.00
N LYS A 18 -35.63 4.19 16.72
CA LYS A 18 -35.01 5.33 16.01
C LYS A 18 -33.84 5.93 16.81
N ASP A 19 -33.96 5.99 18.13
CA ASP A 19 -32.95 6.59 19.00
C ASP A 19 -31.70 5.70 19.11
N ASP A 20 -31.86 4.38 18.99
CA ASP A 20 -30.71 3.46 18.91
C ASP A 20 -29.90 3.71 17.64
N LEU A 21 -30.57 3.90 16.51
CA LEU A 21 -29.88 4.24 15.27
C LEU A 21 -29.25 5.64 15.33
N ARG A 22 -29.92 6.64 15.93
CA ARG A 22 -29.32 7.96 16.09
C ARG A 22 -28.02 7.91 16.89
N ARG A 23 -28.00 7.15 17.98
CA ARG A 23 -26.79 6.93 18.80
C ARG A 23 -25.72 6.16 18.04
N HIS A 24 -26.09 5.04 17.41
CA HIS A 24 -25.16 4.18 16.68
C HIS A 24 -24.48 4.90 15.50
N PHE A 25 -25.22 5.73 14.79
CA PHE A 25 -24.71 6.52 13.66
C PHE A 25 -24.16 7.89 14.08
N GLY A 26 -24.14 8.20 15.39
CA GLY A 26 -23.63 9.47 15.92
C GLY A 26 -24.37 10.71 15.43
N LEU A 27 -25.65 10.58 15.04
CA LEU A 27 -26.43 11.67 14.45
C LEU A 27 -26.77 12.78 15.45
N ASP A 28 -26.68 12.48 16.75
CA ASP A 28 -26.92 13.46 17.81
C ASP A 28 -25.66 14.23 18.24
N SER A 29 -24.49 13.87 17.69
CA SER A 29 -23.18 14.41 18.10
C SER A 29 -23.03 15.93 17.91
N THR A 30 -23.77 16.53 16.99
CA THR A 30 -23.78 17.98 16.78
C THR A 30 -25.20 18.51 16.52
N PRO A 31 -25.51 19.77 16.87
CA PRO A 31 -26.79 20.39 16.52
C PRO A 31 -27.07 20.37 15.01
N TYR A 32 -26.03 20.51 14.17
CA TYR A 32 -26.15 20.44 12.72
C TYR A 32 -26.68 19.09 12.23
N LEU A 33 -26.17 17.97 12.77
CA LEU A 33 -26.62 16.64 12.37
C LEU A 33 -28.01 16.29 12.88
N ARG A 34 -28.38 16.79 14.06
CA ARG A 34 -29.74 16.66 14.60
C ARG A 34 -30.78 17.34 13.72
N SER A 35 -30.46 18.53 13.19
CA SER A 35 -31.39 19.29 12.35
C SER A 35 -31.41 18.84 10.88
N ASN A 36 -30.33 18.21 10.38
CA ASN A 36 -30.18 17.88 8.96
C ASN A 36 -30.17 16.37 8.66
N SER A 37 -30.40 15.52 9.66
CA SER A 37 -30.49 14.06 9.49
C SER A 37 -31.80 13.52 10.05
N TRP A 38 -32.43 12.59 9.33
CA TRP A 38 -33.64 11.93 9.82
C TRP A 38 -33.64 10.44 9.51
N ILE A 39 -34.37 9.69 10.34
CA ILE A 39 -34.47 8.24 10.29
C ILE A 39 -35.92 7.83 10.05
N GLU A 40 -36.11 7.00 9.03
CA GLU A 40 -37.37 6.34 8.69
C GLU A 40 -37.21 4.85 8.97
N LEU A 41 -37.76 4.39 10.10
CA LEU A 41 -37.84 2.96 10.36
C LEU A 41 -39.10 2.40 9.71
N SER A 42 -38.97 1.23 9.08
CA SER A 42 -40.13 0.38 8.82
C SER A 42 -40.52 -0.25 10.16
N VAL A 43 -41.72 0.02 10.67
CA VAL A 43 -42.14 -0.32 12.05
C VAL A 43 -43.32 -1.29 12.07
N GLU A 44 -43.20 -2.37 12.86
CA GLU A 44 -44.24 -3.40 13.02
C GLU A 44 -45.27 -3.03 14.10
N ARG A 45 -44.80 -2.34 15.14
CA ARG A 45 -45.56 -1.77 16.26
C ARG A 45 -44.90 -0.44 16.67
N PRO A 46 -45.56 0.43 17.46
CA PRO A 46 -44.97 1.71 17.86
C PRO A 46 -43.60 1.51 18.53
N GLY A 47 -42.52 1.85 17.82
CA GLY A 47 -41.14 1.80 18.33
C GLY A 47 -40.27 0.61 17.89
N MET A 48 -40.79 -0.42 17.21
CA MET A 48 -40.01 -1.62 16.85
C MET A 48 -39.84 -1.81 15.34
N SER A 49 -38.60 -2.04 14.88
CA SER A 49 -38.26 -2.18 13.45
C SER A 49 -38.74 -3.50 12.84
N HIS A 50 -39.19 -3.48 11.57
CA HIS A 50 -39.40 -4.64 10.69
C HIS A 50 -38.09 -5.24 10.14
N GLY A 51 -36.96 -4.99 10.80
CA GLY A 51 -35.65 -5.47 10.37
C GLY A 51 -34.95 -4.61 9.31
N PHE A 52 -35.51 -3.45 8.96
CA PHE A 52 -34.87 -2.47 8.10
C PHE A 52 -35.41 -1.03 8.30
N GLY A 53 -34.69 -0.06 7.75
CA GLY A 53 -35.07 1.35 7.71
C GLY A 53 -34.22 2.14 6.71
N PHE A 54 -34.41 3.46 6.70
CA PHE A 54 -33.67 4.39 5.89
C PHE A 54 -33.14 5.54 6.75
N ILE A 55 -31.93 6.00 6.44
CA ILE A 55 -31.33 7.18 7.05
C ILE A 55 -30.97 8.19 5.97
N ASN A 56 -31.33 9.45 6.18
CA ASN A 56 -30.89 10.57 5.37
C ASN A 56 -29.86 11.39 6.15
N VAL A 57 -28.71 11.67 5.54
CA VAL A 57 -27.63 12.49 6.12
C VAL A 57 -27.07 13.46 5.08
N PRO A 58 -26.40 14.54 5.48
CA PRO A 58 -25.65 15.40 4.56
C PRO A 58 -24.61 14.62 3.73
N GLU A 59 -24.43 14.97 2.45
CA GLU A 59 -23.53 14.26 1.49
C GLU A 59 -22.11 14.07 2.03
N GLN A 60 -21.61 15.05 2.78
CA GLN A 60 -20.26 15.00 3.36
C GLN A 60 -20.05 13.83 4.33
N LEU A 61 -21.13 13.26 4.88
CA LEU A 61 -21.10 12.10 5.79
C LEU A 61 -21.46 10.78 5.11
N ALA A 62 -21.73 10.78 3.81
CA ALA A 62 -22.06 9.58 3.04
C ALA A 62 -21.00 8.48 3.18
N SER A 63 -19.73 8.85 3.12
CA SER A 63 -18.60 7.93 3.25
C SER A 63 -18.50 7.33 4.66
N HIS A 64 -18.78 8.13 5.69
CA HIS A 64 -18.75 7.67 7.09
C HIS A 64 -19.90 6.71 7.39
N LEU A 65 -21.10 6.97 6.87
CA LEU A 65 -22.23 6.03 7.04
C LEU A 65 -21.95 4.66 6.43
N LEU A 66 -21.28 4.62 5.27
CA LEU A 66 -20.90 3.36 4.62
C LEU A 66 -19.84 2.58 5.39
N GLN A 67 -18.99 3.24 6.18
CA GLN A 67 -18.02 2.58 7.04
C GLN A 67 -18.70 1.83 8.21
N LEU A 68 -19.92 2.21 8.58
CA LEU A 68 -20.70 1.53 9.60
C LEU A 68 -21.44 0.29 9.07
N ASN A 69 -21.32 -0.02 7.77
CA ASN A 69 -21.80 -1.28 7.21
C ASN A 69 -21.06 -2.46 7.86
N GLY A 70 -21.80 -3.46 8.34
CA GLY A 70 -21.25 -4.62 9.03
C GLY A 70 -20.86 -4.35 10.48
N THR A 71 -21.24 -3.21 11.07
CA THR A 71 -21.10 -3.00 12.51
C THR A 71 -22.19 -3.74 13.28
N LYS A 72 -21.87 -4.18 14.51
CA LYS A 72 -22.83 -4.88 15.35
C LYS A 72 -23.74 -3.86 16.04
N LEU A 73 -25.05 -4.02 15.88
CA LEU A 73 -26.07 -3.29 16.64
C LEU A 73 -27.00 -4.33 17.28
N TYR A 74 -27.04 -4.32 18.62
CA TYR A 74 -27.59 -5.42 19.43
C TYR A 74 -26.95 -6.77 19.06
N ASP A 75 -27.75 -7.74 18.64
CA ASP A 75 -27.38 -9.12 18.33
C ASP A 75 -27.06 -9.34 16.84
N ARG A 76 -27.10 -8.29 16.01
CA ARG A 76 -26.97 -8.42 14.54
C ARG A 76 -25.93 -7.49 13.95
N PHE A 77 -25.31 -7.93 12.85
CA PHE A 77 -24.47 -7.07 12.01
C PHE A 77 -25.34 -6.36 10.98
N ILE A 78 -25.40 -5.05 11.06
CA ILE A 78 -26.30 -4.25 10.23
C ILE A 78 -25.72 -4.07 8.83
N LYS A 79 -26.60 -4.00 7.83
CA LYS A 79 -26.24 -3.74 6.45
C LYS A 79 -26.52 -2.27 6.12
N VAL A 80 -25.56 -1.52 5.61
CA VAL A 80 -25.74 -0.11 5.21
C VAL A 80 -25.33 0.05 3.75
N GLU A 81 -26.26 0.52 2.93
CA GLU A 81 -26.06 0.69 1.48
C GLU A 81 -26.70 2.00 1.00
N PRO A 82 -26.17 2.64 -0.07
CA PRO A 82 -26.87 3.77 -0.67
C PRO A 82 -28.25 3.34 -1.15
N ALA A 83 -29.30 4.08 -0.80
CA ALA A 83 -30.64 3.77 -1.29
C ALA A 83 -30.71 4.18 -2.77
N ASN A 84 -30.91 3.22 -3.67
CA ASN A 84 -31.16 3.52 -5.08
C ASN A 84 -32.44 4.36 -5.17
N THR A 85 -32.34 5.56 -5.75
CA THR A 85 -33.45 6.48 -5.97
C THR A 85 -34.38 5.97 -7.07
N GLN A 86 -35.07 4.84 -6.85
CA GLN A 86 -36.22 4.44 -7.65
C GLN A 86 -37.22 3.70 -6.78
N MET A 87 -38.30 4.40 -6.40
CA MET A 87 -39.70 3.97 -6.61
C MET A 87 -40.66 4.94 -5.90
N GLY A 88 -41.61 5.50 -6.66
CA GLY A 88 -42.87 6.03 -6.12
C GLY A 88 -43.33 7.41 -6.60
N GLY A 89 -43.50 7.64 -7.92
CA GLY A 89 -44.17 8.84 -8.41
C GLY A 89 -44.56 8.75 -9.89
N ARG A 90 -45.87 8.81 -10.16
CA ARG A 90 -46.56 8.64 -11.45
C ARG A 90 -45.90 9.32 -12.66
N ARG A 91 -46.00 8.65 -13.82
CA ARG A 91 -45.83 9.25 -15.15
C ARG A 91 -46.65 10.53 -15.28
N SER A 92 -45.98 11.65 -15.55
CA SER A 92 -46.55 12.79 -16.25
C SER A 92 -45.51 13.35 -17.20
N LYS A 93 -45.77 13.20 -18.51
CA LYS A 93 -45.07 13.92 -19.57
C LYS A 93 -45.19 15.41 -19.31
N VAL A 94 -44.07 16.09 -19.10
CA VAL A 94 -43.96 17.54 -19.34
C VAL A 94 -42.59 17.78 -19.98
N SER A 95 -42.63 18.15 -21.26
CA SER A 95 -41.52 18.64 -22.06
C SER A 95 -41.36 20.14 -21.84
N ILE A 96 -40.19 20.63 -21.44
CA ILE A 96 -39.78 22.04 -21.54
C ILE A 96 -38.26 22.10 -21.85
N PRO A 97 -37.79 23.00 -22.73
CA PRO A 97 -36.67 22.75 -23.66
C PRO A 97 -35.28 23.13 -23.13
N SER A 98 -34.26 22.55 -23.76
CA SER A 98 -32.85 22.92 -23.59
C SER A 98 -32.58 24.33 -24.14
N MET A 99 -32.01 25.20 -23.32
CA MET A 99 -31.30 26.39 -23.79
C MET A 99 -29.81 26.24 -23.48
N PHE A 100 -29.01 26.45 -24.53
CA PHE A 100 -27.56 26.66 -24.61
C PHE A 100 -26.64 25.44 -24.82
N PRO A 101 -25.58 25.62 -25.64
CA PRO A 101 -25.13 24.63 -26.60
C PRO A 101 -23.82 23.95 -26.22
N SER A 102 -23.65 22.77 -26.83
CA SER A 102 -22.43 21.96 -26.87
C SER A 102 -21.20 22.75 -27.34
N SER A 103 -20.05 22.54 -26.69
CA SER A 103 -18.84 22.11 -27.42
C SER A 103 -17.71 21.63 -26.48
N TYR A 104 -17.07 20.54 -26.94
CA TYR A 104 -15.84 19.91 -26.45
C TYR A 104 -15.89 18.99 -25.21
N VAL A 105 -16.46 17.81 -25.44
CA VAL A 105 -16.06 16.55 -24.80
C VAL A 105 -14.93 15.94 -25.65
N MET A 106 -13.77 15.68 -25.05
CA MET A 106 -12.76 14.77 -25.62
C MET A 106 -12.81 13.40 -24.91
N PRO A 107 -12.55 12.28 -25.60
CA PRO A 107 -12.82 10.93 -25.12
C PRO A 107 -11.74 10.40 -24.18
N ILE A 108 -12.14 9.54 -23.25
CA ILE A 108 -11.26 8.65 -22.47
C ILE A 108 -10.68 7.60 -23.44
N PRO A 109 -9.35 7.52 -23.66
CA PRO A 109 -8.76 6.41 -24.38
C PRO A 109 -8.72 5.16 -23.51
N GLN A 110 -9.13 4.06 -24.12
CA GLN A 110 -9.26 2.72 -23.58
C GLN A 110 -7.92 2.17 -23.08
N LEU A 111 -7.94 1.60 -21.88
CA LEU A 111 -6.94 0.64 -21.40
C LEU A 111 -7.02 -0.61 -22.28
N ALA A 112 -6.16 -0.68 -23.31
CA ALA A 112 -6.00 -1.84 -24.15
C ALA A 112 -4.61 -2.47 -23.94
N ASN A 113 -4.64 -3.79 -23.74
CA ASN A 113 -3.64 -4.79 -24.11
C ASN A 113 -2.43 -5.03 -23.19
N TYR A 114 -2.61 -5.93 -22.22
CA TYR A 114 -1.66 -7.03 -22.01
C TYR A 114 -2.39 -8.38 -22.22
N PRO A 115 -1.86 -9.30 -23.04
CA PRO A 115 -2.57 -10.51 -23.44
C PRO A 115 -2.48 -11.57 -22.33
N TYR A 116 -3.63 -11.89 -21.72
CA TYR A 116 -3.80 -13.14 -20.98
C TYR A 116 -4.19 -14.23 -21.98
N GLY A 117 -3.26 -15.16 -22.23
CA GLY A 117 -3.55 -16.41 -22.93
C GLY A 117 -4.52 -17.26 -22.11
N MET A 118 -5.78 -17.29 -22.56
CA MET A 118 -6.79 -18.26 -22.14
C MET A 118 -6.41 -19.63 -22.68
N ASN A 119 -5.87 -20.51 -21.84
CA ASN A 119 -5.86 -21.94 -22.15
C ASN A 119 -7.20 -22.55 -21.78
N GLN A 120 -7.89 -23.03 -22.81
CA GLN A 120 -9.16 -23.72 -22.75
C GLN A 120 -8.99 -25.07 -22.07
N TYR A 121 -9.65 -25.26 -20.94
CA TYR A 121 -10.06 -26.58 -20.47
C TYR A 121 -11.54 -26.52 -20.05
N SER A 122 -12.40 -26.81 -21.03
CA SER A 122 -13.80 -27.15 -20.82
C SER A 122 -14.01 -28.52 -21.47
N ASN A 123 -13.94 -29.58 -20.68
CA ASN A 123 -14.70 -30.78 -20.96
C ASN A 123 -15.11 -31.49 -19.66
N ASN A 124 -16.42 -31.65 -19.52
CA ASN A 124 -17.15 -32.61 -18.70
C ASN A 124 -17.05 -32.51 -17.17
N MET A 125 -18.07 -31.83 -16.61
CA MET A 125 -18.63 -32.17 -15.31
C MET A 125 -19.15 -33.61 -15.33
N LYS A 126 -18.58 -34.48 -14.49
CA LYS A 126 -19.28 -35.55 -13.74
C LYS A 126 -18.31 -36.14 -12.71
N GLY A 127 -18.63 -35.97 -11.43
CA GLY A 127 -17.89 -36.61 -10.33
C GLY A 127 -17.71 -35.73 -9.10
N ARG A 128 -18.73 -35.68 -8.24
CA ARG A 128 -18.60 -35.19 -6.86
C ARG A 128 -17.62 -36.07 -6.09
N ARG A 129 -16.60 -35.47 -5.45
CA ARG A 129 -16.04 -35.87 -4.15
C ARG A 129 -15.15 -34.75 -3.59
N ASN A 130 -15.50 -34.30 -2.39
CA ASN A 130 -14.73 -33.46 -1.45
C ASN A 130 -13.90 -32.30 -2.03
N ARG A 131 -14.55 -31.17 -2.36
CA ARG A 131 -13.86 -29.88 -2.32
C ARG A 131 -13.90 -29.37 -0.88
N ARG A 132 -12.73 -29.29 -0.25
CA ARG A 132 -12.53 -28.46 0.95
C ARG A 132 -13.14 -27.08 0.70
N LEU A 133 -13.90 -26.57 1.66
CA LEU A 133 -14.36 -25.18 1.67
C LEU A 133 -13.14 -24.25 1.48
N PRO A 134 -13.25 -23.14 0.72
CA PRO A 134 -12.17 -22.17 0.62
C PRO A 134 -11.78 -21.68 2.01
N GLN A 135 -10.50 -21.80 2.36
CA GLN A 135 -9.93 -21.26 3.60
C GLN A 135 -10.15 -19.74 3.60
N GLY A 136 -10.77 -19.23 4.66
CA GLY A 136 -11.14 -17.82 4.76
C GLY A 136 -9.91 -16.89 4.88
N PRO A 137 -10.07 -15.59 4.61
CA PRO A 137 -8.99 -14.58 4.63
C PRO A 137 -8.35 -14.30 6.01
N ASN A 138 -8.69 -15.08 7.04
CA ASN A 138 -8.28 -14.86 8.44
C ASN A 138 -7.47 -16.02 9.04
N GLU A 139 -7.03 -17.00 8.24
CA GLU A 139 -6.20 -18.08 8.76
C GLU A 139 -4.75 -17.57 8.86
N ILE A 140 -4.20 -17.53 10.08
CA ILE A 140 -2.83 -17.07 10.38
C ILE A 140 -1.81 -18.03 9.76
N VAL A 141 -0.76 -17.51 9.10
CA VAL A 141 0.35 -18.38 8.60
C VAL A 141 1.25 -18.65 9.78
N THR A 142 1.28 -19.89 10.24
CA THR A 142 2.33 -20.35 11.14
C THR A 142 3.52 -20.75 10.29
N VAL A 143 4.50 -19.85 10.18
CA VAL A 143 5.82 -20.19 9.66
C VAL A 143 6.58 -20.89 10.79
N PRO A 144 7.17 -22.08 10.57
CA PRO A 144 8.06 -22.70 11.55
C PRO A 144 9.16 -21.72 11.97
N GLU A 145 9.49 -21.64 13.25
CA GLU A 145 10.44 -20.63 13.76
C GLU A 145 11.80 -20.69 13.06
N ASP A 146 12.27 -21.89 12.69
CA ASP A 146 13.51 -22.13 11.95
C ASP A 146 13.46 -21.69 10.47
N LYS A 147 12.29 -21.28 9.98
CA LYS A 147 12.06 -20.80 8.61
C LYS A 147 11.76 -19.31 8.54
N ILE A 148 11.69 -18.61 9.69
CA ILE A 148 11.41 -17.18 9.73
C ILE A 148 12.67 -16.38 9.38
N LEU A 149 12.64 -15.68 8.25
CA LEU A 149 13.68 -14.73 7.87
C LEU A 149 13.42 -13.36 8.52
N GLN A 150 14.40 -12.84 9.26
CA GLN A 150 14.33 -11.48 9.79
C GLN A 150 14.62 -10.48 8.66
N LEU A 151 13.60 -9.72 8.25
CA LEU A 151 13.64 -8.86 7.08
C LEU A 151 13.14 -7.44 7.37
N ILE A 152 13.56 -6.50 6.53
CA ILE A 152 13.02 -5.14 6.44
C ILE A 152 12.51 -4.95 5.02
N ASP A 153 11.25 -4.55 4.87
CA ASP A 153 10.70 -4.14 3.58
C ASP A 153 10.98 -2.65 3.37
N VAL A 154 11.91 -2.31 2.47
CA VAL A 154 12.32 -0.91 2.26
C VAL A 154 11.39 -0.12 1.33
N GLY A 155 10.37 -0.77 0.77
CA GLY A 155 9.47 -0.14 -0.19
C GLY A 155 8.10 -0.81 -0.20
N VAL A 156 7.18 -0.28 0.61
CA VAL A 156 5.78 -0.73 0.65
C VAL A 156 4.80 0.43 0.49
N ASN A 157 3.83 0.29 -0.41
CA ASN A 157 2.81 1.30 -0.64
C ASN A 157 1.56 1.09 0.24
N LEU A 158 1.69 0.83 1.56
CA LEU A 158 0.51 0.64 2.43
C LEU A 158 -0.48 1.83 2.45
N PRO A 159 -0.07 3.10 2.22
CA PRO A 159 -1.02 4.20 2.06
C PRO A 159 -1.93 4.08 0.83
N ASN A 160 -1.66 3.13 -0.07
CA ASN A 160 -2.50 2.85 -1.23
C ASN A 160 -3.91 2.38 -0.78
N LYS A 161 -4.93 2.84 -1.49
CA LYS A 161 -6.35 2.51 -1.23
C LYS A 161 -6.62 0.99 -1.25
N ALA A 162 -5.78 0.21 -1.94
CA ALA A 162 -5.84 -1.26 -1.95
C ALA A 162 -5.79 -1.91 -0.56
N PHE A 163 -5.20 -1.23 0.44
CA PHE A 163 -5.08 -1.72 1.82
C PHE A 163 -6.01 -1.02 2.81
N SER A 164 -6.85 -0.09 2.35
CA SER A 164 -7.68 0.76 3.22
C SER A 164 -8.64 0.00 4.14
N ARG A 165 -8.98 -1.25 3.79
CA ARG A 165 -9.95 -2.07 4.53
C ARG A 165 -9.29 -3.00 5.56
N ASP A 166 -8.00 -3.27 5.42
CA ASP A 166 -7.33 -4.39 6.10
C ASP A 166 -5.84 -4.16 6.39
N ILE A 167 -5.37 -2.91 6.36
CA ILE A 167 -3.96 -2.55 6.64
C ILE A 167 -3.41 -3.17 7.93
N ARG A 168 -4.24 -3.26 8.99
CA ARG A 168 -3.84 -3.90 10.25
C ARG A 168 -3.49 -5.38 10.04
N ASN A 169 -4.34 -6.12 9.33
CA ASN A 169 -4.09 -7.52 9.01
C ASN A 169 -2.82 -7.65 8.15
N VAL A 170 -2.61 -6.77 7.17
CA VAL A 170 -1.40 -6.79 6.34
C VAL A 170 -0.13 -6.61 7.19
N ILE A 171 -0.15 -5.70 8.16
CA ILE A 171 0.98 -5.49 9.09
C ILE A 171 1.20 -6.72 9.98
N GLU A 172 0.13 -7.29 10.54
CA GLU A 172 0.20 -8.49 11.38
C GLU A 172 0.75 -9.70 10.60
N GLN A 173 0.31 -9.91 9.36
CA GLN A 173 0.86 -10.98 8.50
C GLN A 173 2.33 -10.76 8.16
N ALA A 174 2.76 -9.52 7.96
CA ALA A 174 4.17 -9.20 7.74
C ALA A 174 5.02 -9.54 8.98
N ASP A 175 4.54 -9.19 10.17
CA ASP A 175 5.24 -9.47 11.44
C ASP A 175 5.43 -10.98 11.69
N LEU A 176 4.39 -11.77 11.40
CA LEU A 176 4.38 -13.23 11.57
C LEU A 176 5.43 -13.95 10.72
N VAL A 177 5.84 -13.37 9.59
CA VAL A 177 6.88 -13.94 8.72
C VAL A 177 8.26 -13.30 8.89
N GLY A 178 8.45 -12.51 9.95
CA GLY A 178 9.75 -11.93 10.30
C GLY A 178 10.02 -10.55 9.68
N ILE A 179 9.03 -9.90 9.05
CA ILE A 179 9.17 -8.53 8.54
C ILE A 179 8.84 -7.57 9.67
N LYS A 180 9.85 -7.22 10.45
CA LYS A 180 9.69 -6.44 11.69
C LYS A 180 9.71 -4.93 11.46
N LYS A 181 10.17 -4.48 10.29
CA LYS A 181 10.18 -3.07 9.90
C LYS A 181 9.79 -2.90 8.45
N MET A 182 9.04 -1.84 8.16
CA MET A 182 8.63 -1.49 6.82
C MET A 182 8.74 0.03 6.58
N ILE A 183 9.19 0.41 5.39
CA ILE A 183 9.24 1.81 4.95
C ILE A 183 8.10 2.08 3.97
N LEU A 184 7.16 2.89 4.43
CA LEU A 184 5.97 3.31 3.70
C LEU A 184 6.34 4.34 2.62
N THR A 185 6.05 4.01 1.37
CA THR A 185 6.40 4.86 0.23
C THR A 185 5.41 6.03 0.06
N GLY A 186 5.92 7.26 0.12
CA GLY A 186 5.16 8.49 -0.10
C GLY A 186 5.31 9.03 -1.52
N ASN A 187 4.33 8.79 -2.41
CA ASN A 187 4.46 9.15 -3.83
C ASN A 187 3.83 10.53 -4.18
N THR A 188 2.98 11.03 -3.31
CA THR A 188 2.25 12.31 -3.39
C THR A 188 2.26 12.97 -2.02
N LEU A 189 1.83 14.23 -1.89
CA LEU A 189 1.68 14.83 -0.56
C LEU A 189 0.66 14.07 0.29
N GLN A 190 -0.45 13.64 -0.32
CA GLN A 190 -1.50 12.92 0.40
C GLN A 190 -0.98 11.56 0.91
N MET A 191 -0.28 10.81 0.05
CA MET A 191 0.30 9.53 0.44
C MET A 191 1.43 9.71 1.45
N SER A 192 2.29 10.71 1.27
CA SER A 192 3.34 11.09 2.24
C SER A 192 2.74 11.42 3.61
N GLN A 193 1.67 12.21 3.66
CA GLN A 193 0.98 12.52 4.91
C GLN A 193 0.42 11.26 5.57
N SER A 194 -0.23 10.38 4.78
CA SER A 194 -0.76 9.11 5.26
C SER A 194 0.35 8.19 5.79
N ALA A 195 1.46 8.07 5.06
CA ALA A 195 2.64 7.31 5.47
C ALA A 195 3.17 7.80 6.83
N VAL A 196 3.34 9.11 7.01
CA VAL A 196 3.77 9.70 8.28
C VAL A 196 2.79 9.39 9.41
N LEU A 197 1.47 9.46 9.16
CA LEU A 197 0.47 9.14 10.18
C LEU A 197 0.51 7.66 10.59
N HIS A 198 0.63 6.75 9.62
CA HIS A 198 0.78 5.33 9.90
C HIS A 198 2.08 5.02 10.65
N ALA A 199 3.19 5.62 10.24
CA ALA A 199 4.49 5.47 10.90
C ALA A 199 4.44 5.91 12.37
N LYS A 200 3.75 7.02 12.66
CA LYS A 200 3.51 7.48 14.06
C LYS A 200 2.61 6.57 14.86
N ALA A 201 1.60 5.96 14.22
CA ALA A 201 0.68 5.05 14.89
C ALA A 201 1.31 3.69 15.21
N HIS A 202 2.39 3.33 14.52
CA HIS A 202 3.11 2.06 14.66
C HIS A 202 4.62 2.30 14.84
N PRO A 203 5.03 2.96 15.94
CA PRO A 203 6.42 3.32 16.17
C PRO A 203 7.31 2.08 16.21
N HIS A 204 8.55 2.23 15.74
CA HIS A 204 9.57 1.17 15.63
C HIS A 204 9.28 0.06 14.60
N VAL A 205 8.06 -0.03 14.08
CA VAL A 205 7.63 -0.99 13.06
C VAL A 205 7.50 -0.31 11.69
N LEU A 206 6.84 0.84 11.64
CA LEU A 206 6.60 1.57 10.40
C LEU A 206 7.41 2.87 10.36
N TYR A 207 8.03 3.11 9.22
CA TYR A 207 8.75 4.35 8.88
C TYR A 207 8.18 4.89 7.57
N ALA A 208 8.47 6.15 7.25
CA ALA A 208 7.96 6.79 6.05
C ALA A 208 9.09 7.35 5.18
N SER A 209 8.96 7.20 3.87
CA SER A 209 9.58 8.12 2.91
C SER A 209 8.54 9.17 2.49
N VAL A 210 9.00 10.38 2.20
CA VAL A 210 8.12 11.44 1.67
C VAL A 210 8.72 12.08 0.44
N GLY A 211 7.90 12.24 -0.59
CA GLY A 211 8.32 12.76 -1.89
C GLY A 211 7.16 13.02 -2.82
N VAL A 212 7.51 13.50 -4.02
CA VAL A 212 6.64 13.58 -5.18
C VAL A 212 7.26 12.74 -6.28
N HIS A 213 6.60 11.63 -6.58
CA HIS A 213 6.96 10.68 -7.62
C HIS A 213 6.84 11.34 -9.00
N PRO A 214 7.69 10.99 -10.00
CA PRO A 214 7.72 11.61 -11.33
C PRO A 214 6.34 11.76 -11.97
N HIS A 215 5.46 10.78 -11.80
CA HIS A 215 4.11 10.80 -12.38
C HIS A 215 3.23 11.97 -11.93
N PHE A 216 3.49 12.56 -10.76
CA PHE A 216 2.65 13.61 -10.18
C PHE A 216 3.29 15.00 -10.21
N THR A 217 4.52 15.12 -10.72
CA THR A 217 5.31 16.36 -10.64
C THR A 217 4.62 17.56 -11.28
N THR A 218 4.00 17.42 -12.46
CA THR A 218 3.27 18.54 -13.09
C THR A 218 2.09 19.04 -12.24
N LYS A 219 1.45 18.16 -11.45
CA LYS A 219 0.25 18.51 -10.67
C LYS A 219 0.56 18.95 -9.25
N GLU A 220 1.57 18.35 -8.62
CA GLU A 220 1.83 18.49 -7.19
C GLU A 220 3.12 19.24 -6.87
N TRP A 221 4.09 19.31 -7.79
CA TRP A 221 5.35 19.97 -7.50
C TRP A 221 5.21 21.50 -7.55
N ASN A 222 5.60 22.16 -6.46
CA ASN A 222 5.72 23.61 -6.34
C ASN A 222 6.45 23.96 -5.02
N GLU A 223 6.72 25.24 -4.80
CA GLU A 223 7.40 25.74 -3.60
C GLU A 223 6.69 25.42 -2.28
N LYS A 224 5.35 25.37 -2.26
CA LYS A 224 4.60 24.98 -1.06
C LYS A 224 4.81 23.51 -0.74
N THR A 225 4.85 22.66 -1.77
CA THR A 225 5.17 21.24 -1.66
C THR A 225 6.60 21.03 -1.16
N ALA A 226 7.59 21.72 -1.72
CA ALA A 226 8.98 21.65 -1.29
C ALA A 226 9.12 22.02 0.21
N ARG A 227 8.47 23.11 0.66
CA ARG A 227 8.45 23.49 2.08
C ARG A 227 7.81 22.43 2.98
N ARG A 228 6.73 21.78 2.51
CA ARG A 228 6.04 20.74 3.28
C ARG A 228 6.93 19.51 3.44
N LEU A 229 7.59 19.08 2.37
CA LEU A 229 8.56 17.97 2.41
C LEU A 229 9.70 18.27 3.38
N LYS A 230 10.35 19.45 3.28
CA LYS A 230 11.39 19.88 4.23
C LYS A 230 10.91 19.85 5.69
N ASN A 231 9.65 20.23 5.96
CA ASN A 231 9.12 20.20 7.31
C ASN A 231 8.88 18.78 7.85
N TRP A 232 8.42 17.84 7.01
CA TRP A 232 8.25 16.44 7.44
C TRP A 232 9.57 15.77 7.80
N GLN A 233 10.70 16.22 7.24
CA GLN A 233 12.01 15.67 7.58
C GLN A 233 12.43 15.88 9.03
N LYS A 234 11.78 16.79 9.76
CA LYS A 234 12.00 16.98 11.20
C LYS A 234 11.42 15.84 12.05
N ASP A 235 10.53 15.04 11.47
CA ASP A 235 9.90 13.93 12.17
C ASP A 235 10.81 12.70 12.14
N PRO A 236 11.11 12.07 13.29
CA PRO A 236 12.03 10.93 13.35
C PRO A 236 11.50 9.68 12.64
N VAL A 237 10.19 9.58 12.37
CA VAL A 237 9.63 8.46 11.62
C VAL A 237 9.85 8.58 10.11
N VAL A 238 10.21 9.77 9.63
CA VAL A 238 10.53 10.01 8.21
C VAL A 238 12.01 9.73 8.01
N VAL A 239 12.32 8.68 7.25
CA VAL A 239 13.70 8.16 7.12
C VAL A 239 14.31 8.39 5.75
N ALA A 240 13.52 8.84 4.77
CA ALA A 240 13.99 9.06 3.40
C ALA A 240 13.23 10.19 2.68
N ILE A 241 13.87 10.71 1.64
CA ILE A 241 13.22 11.51 0.59
C ILE A 241 12.86 10.54 -0.53
N GLY A 242 11.57 10.38 -0.83
CA GLY A 242 11.12 9.35 -1.75
C GLY A 242 9.63 9.04 -1.61
N GLU A 243 8.98 8.51 -2.64
CA GLU A 243 9.59 8.12 -3.92
C GLU A 243 9.79 9.35 -4.83
N VAL A 244 10.98 9.50 -5.41
CA VAL A 244 11.35 10.61 -6.31
C VAL A 244 12.18 10.08 -7.46
N GLY A 245 12.27 10.81 -8.58
CA GLY A 245 13.10 10.38 -9.70
C GLY A 245 12.46 10.67 -11.05
N LEU A 246 12.71 9.82 -12.04
CA LEU A 246 12.32 10.01 -13.43
C LEU A 246 11.63 8.75 -13.98
N ASP A 247 10.55 8.95 -14.75
CA ASP A 247 9.86 7.89 -15.51
C ASP A 247 9.51 8.42 -16.90
N PHE A 248 10.43 8.25 -17.85
CA PHE A 248 10.26 8.67 -19.24
C PHE A 248 9.51 7.61 -20.08
N HIS A 249 9.24 6.44 -19.50
CA HIS A 249 8.43 5.41 -20.14
C HIS A 249 6.93 5.70 -20.04
N ARG A 250 6.43 6.08 -18.86
CA ARG A 250 5.00 6.40 -18.64
C ARG A 250 4.68 7.84 -18.98
N ASN A 251 5.61 8.74 -18.68
CA ASN A 251 5.55 10.17 -19.03
C ASN A 251 4.20 10.85 -18.67
N TYR A 252 3.66 10.55 -17.48
CA TYR A 252 2.40 11.14 -17.00
C TYR A 252 2.52 12.61 -16.55
N SER A 253 3.75 13.06 -16.32
CA SER A 253 4.12 14.46 -16.16
C SER A 253 5.20 14.78 -17.19
N ASP A 254 5.25 16.01 -17.67
CA ASP A 254 6.24 16.45 -18.65
C ASP A 254 7.67 16.22 -18.14
N GLU A 255 8.58 15.76 -19.00
CA GLU A 255 9.96 15.43 -18.63
C GLU A 255 10.70 16.59 -17.96
N LYS A 256 10.47 17.83 -18.40
CA LYS A 256 11.06 19.03 -17.78
C LYS A 256 10.55 19.19 -16.35
N ALA A 257 9.26 18.99 -16.12
CA ALA A 257 8.68 19.04 -14.78
C ALA A 257 9.22 17.91 -13.88
N GLN A 258 9.42 16.71 -14.44
CA GLN A 258 10.05 15.61 -13.71
C GLN A 258 11.49 15.96 -13.31
N VAL A 259 12.30 16.45 -14.25
CA VAL A 259 13.70 16.83 -14.01
C VAL A 259 13.81 17.96 -13.00
N GLU A 260 12.99 19.01 -13.10
CA GLU A 260 12.97 20.12 -12.16
C GLU A 260 12.62 19.64 -10.74
N ALA A 261 11.54 18.87 -10.61
CA ALA A 261 11.11 18.33 -9.31
C ALA A 261 12.13 17.36 -8.73
N PHE A 262 12.72 16.48 -9.54
CA PHE A 262 13.76 15.55 -9.09
C PHE A 262 14.99 16.31 -8.60
N THR A 263 15.49 17.28 -9.39
CA THR A 263 16.64 18.11 -9.03
C THR A 263 16.44 18.80 -7.67
N LYS A 264 15.26 19.39 -7.45
CA LYS A 264 14.94 20.05 -6.17
C LYS A 264 14.77 19.08 -5.01
N GLN A 265 14.27 17.87 -5.25
CA GLN A 265 14.18 16.85 -4.20
C GLN A 265 15.55 16.25 -3.83
N VAL A 266 16.46 16.14 -4.80
CA VAL A 266 17.88 15.80 -4.54
C VAL A 266 18.55 16.90 -3.73
N GLU A 267 18.30 18.18 -4.06
CA GLU A 267 18.79 19.32 -3.28
C GLU A 267 18.31 19.23 -1.81
N ILE A 268 17.02 18.94 -1.58
CA ILE A 268 16.48 18.72 -0.23
C ILE A 268 17.20 17.57 0.47
N ALA A 269 17.38 16.42 -0.20
CA ALA A 269 18.05 15.26 0.39
C ALA A 269 19.49 15.57 0.79
N CYS A 270 20.21 16.35 -0.02
CA CYS A 270 21.55 16.83 0.32
C CYS A 270 21.55 17.80 1.52
N GLU A 271 20.52 18.63 1.69
CA GLU A 271 20.40 19.52 2.85
C GLU A 271 20.13 18.74 4.15
N VAL A 272 19.22 17.75 4.11
CA VAL A 272 18.80 17.01 5.31
C VAL A 272 19.63 15.75 5.59
N GLN A 273 20.53 15.38 4.67
CA GLN A 273 21.39 14.19 4.74
C GLN A 273 20.62 12.90 5.00
N LYS A 274 19.46 12.75 4.35
CA LYS A 274 18.66 11.52 4.38
C LYS A 274 18.66 10.83 3.01
N PRO A 275 18.59 9.50 2.98
CA PRO A 275 18.69 8.77 1.74
C PRO A 275 17.58 9.11 0.75
N LEU A 276 17.89 8.96 -0.53
CA LEU A 276 16.92 8.99 -1.62
C LEU A 276 16.37 7.57 -1.85
N LEU A 277 15.06 7.41 -1.80
CA LEU A 277 14.37 6.25 -2.37
C LEU A 277 13.94 6.64 -3.78
N ALA A 278 14.72 6.22 -4.77
CA ALA A 278 14.71 6.79 -6.10
C ALA A 278 14.10 5.83 -7.13
N HIS A 279 13.12 6.33 -7.88
CA HIS A 279 12.51 5.69 -9.03
C HIS A 279 13.25 6.06 -10.31
N GLU A 280 13.56 5.05 -11.11
CA GLU A 280 14.14 5.27 -12.42
C GLU A 280 13.53 4.30 -13.43
N ARG A 281 13.01 4.84 -14.52
CA ARG A 281 12.53 4.02 -15.65
C ARG A 281 12.75 4.71 -16.98
N ALA A 282 13.56 4.07 -17.83
CA ALA A 282 13.91 4.54 -19.18
C ALA A 282 14.50 5.95 -19.20
N SER A 283 15.25 6.30 -18.15
CA SER A 283 15.71 7.66 -17.86
C SER A 283 17.15 7.71 -17.30
N HIS A 284 17.86 6.59 -17.28
CA HIS A 284 19.18 6.40 -16.68
C HIS A 284 20.16 7.55 -16.92
N GLN A 285 20.36 7.94 -18.19
CA GLN A 285 21.32 8.99 -18.54
C GLN A 285 20.98 10.34 -17.91
N LYS A 286 19.70 10.73 -17.97
CA LYS A 286 19.24 12.00 -17.39
C LYS A 286 19.22 11.93 -15.86
N PHE A 287 18.90 10.77 -15.30
CA PHE A 287 18.91 10.52 -13.87
C PHE A 287 20.32 10.72 -13.28
N ILE A 288 21.34 10.11 -13.91
CA ILE A 288 22.75 10.29 -13.50
C ILE A 288 23.21 11.74 -13.71
N GLU A 289 22.84 12.37 -14.83
CA GLU A 289 23.18 13.78 -15.10
C GLU A 289 22.70 14.69 -13.96
N VAL A 290 21.44 14.57 -13.54
CA VAL A 290 20.89 15.34 -12.42
C VAL A 290 21.69 15.10 -11.14
N LEU A 291 21.96 13.84 -10.79
CA LEU A 291 22.72 13.50 -9.58
C LEU A 291 24.15 14.02 -9.61
N SER A 292 24.79 14.06 -10.79
CA SER A 292 26.17 14.52 -10.95
C SER A 292 26.39 15.97 -10.50
N HIS A 293 25.36 16.82 -10.61
CA HIS A 293 25.39 18.20 -10.14
C HIS A 293 25.53 18.33 -8.61
N PHE A 294 25.29 17.25 -7.87
CA PHE A 294 25.38 17.19 -6.41
C PHE A 294 26.53 16.30 -5.93
N SER A 295 27.46 15.93 -6.81
CA SER A 295 28.62 15.10 -6.47
C SER A 295 29.36 15.64 -5.23
N GLY A 296 29.74 14.73 -4.32
CA GLY A 296 30.36 15.07 -3.03
C GLY A 296 29.37 15.51 -1.93
N ARG A 297 28.08 15.67 -2.24
CA ARG A 297 27.03 16.04 -1.26
C ARG A 297 25.87 15.05 -1.19
N LEU A 298 25.78 14.12 -2.15
CA LEU A 298 24.72 13.12 -2.22
C LEU A 298 24.70 12.25 -0.96
N PRO A 299 23.53 12.07 -0.32
CA PRO A 299 23.34 11.04 0.71
C PRO A 299 23.30 9.65 0.05
N SER A 300 23.08 8.59 0.84
CA SER A 300 22.84 7.25 0.28
C SER A 300 21.65 7.26 -0.70
N ILE A 301 21.77 6.52 -1.79
CA ILE A 301 20.72 6.42 -2.81
C ILE A 301 20.35 4.95 -2.96
N VAL A 302 19.04 4.69 -2.91
CA VAL A 302 18.43 3.40 -3.20
C VAL A 302 17.70 3.52 -4.52
N ILE A 303 18.14 2.75 -5.52
CA ILE A 303 17.38 2.58 -6.76
C ILE A 303 16.27 1.58 -6.48
N HIS A 304 15.08 2.12 -6.20
CA HIS A 304 13.87 1.37 -5.87
C HIS A 304 13.40 0.55 -7.07
N CYS A 305 12.95 -0.68 -6.78
CA CYS A 305 12.33 -1.60 -7.72
C CYS A 305 13.12 -1.73 -9.02
N PHE A 306 14.40 -2.07 -8.93
CA PHE A 306 15.29 -2.08 -10.08
C PHE A 306 14.83 -3.08 -11.15
N THR A 307 14.55 -2.58 -12.35
CA THR A 307 14.19 -3.38 -13.54
C THR A 307 15.04 -3.03 -14.76
N GLY A 308 16.19 -2.38 -14.54
CA GLY A 308 17.09 -1.94 -15.61
C GLY A 308 17.98 -3.07 -16.16
N SER A 309 18.88 -2.68 -17.04
CA SER A 309 19.92 -3.51 -17.65
C SER A 309 21.13 -3.73 -16.73
N VAL A 310 21.93 -4.76 -17.01
CA VAL A 310 23.17 -5.05 -16.29
C VAL A 310 24.14 -3.86 -16.32
N SER A 311 24.23 -3.15 -17.45
CA SER A 311 25.07 -1.95 -17.57
C SER A 311 24.63 -0.82 -16.65
N GLU A 312 23.32 -0.59 -16.54
CA GLU A 312 22.77 0.45 -15.65
C GLU A 312 23.01 0.07 -14.18
N MET A 313 22.84 -1.21 -13.83
CA MET A 313 23.14 -1.73 -12.50
C MET A 313 24.62 -1.53 -12.14
N SER A 314 25.53 -1.92 -13.02
CA SER A 314 26.98 -1.74 -12.81
C SER A 314 27.34 -0.27 -12.59
N ALA A 315 26.73 0.65 -13.35
CA ALA A 315 26.93 2.08 -13.16
C ALA A 315 26.47 2.54 -11.77
N TYR A 316 25.26 2.16 -11.34
CA TYR A 316 24.74 2.51 -10.02
C TYR A 316 25.59 1.92 -8.88
N VAL A 317 26.01 0.66 -8.99
CA VAL A 317 26.88 0.00 -8.00
C VAL A 317 28.24 0.70 -7.92
N ALA A 318 28.83 1.06 -9.06
CA ALA A 318 30.10 1.80 -9.10
C ALA A 318 29.99 3.20 -8.47
N MET A 319 28.81 3.82 -8.52
CA MET A 319 28.51 5.08 -7.81
C MET A 319 28.22 4.88 -6.31
N GLY A 320 28.24 3.64 -5.82
CA GLY A 320 27.99 3.30 -4.43
C GLY A 320 26.51 3.23 -4.04
N PHE A 321 25.60 3.16 -5.02
CA PHE A 321 24.16 3.10 -4.75
C PHE A 321 23.73 1.70 -4.33
N TYR A 322 22.64 1.64 -3.58
CA TYR A 322 21.96 0.40 -3.23
C TYR A 322 20.89 0.08 -4.26
N ILE A 323 20.66 -1.20 -4.50
CA ILE A 323 19.68 -1.70 -5.46
C ILE A 323 18.55 -2.40 -4.71
N GLY A 324 17.33 -1.87 -4.86
CA GLY A 324 16.11 -2.48 -4.37
C GLY A 324 15.64 -3.62 -5.29
N ILE A 325 15.52 -4.82 -4.73
CA ILE A 325 15.04 -6.01 -5.43
C ILE A 325 13.65 -6.37 -4.90
N CYS A 326 12.68 -6.40 -5.80
CA CYS A 326 11.31 -6.82 -5.52
C CYS A 326 10.94 -8.13 -6.22
N GLY A 327 9.67 -8.54 -6.18
CA GLY A 327 9.17 -9.73 -6.87
C GLY A 327 9.35 -9.73 -8.40
N PHE A 328 9.82 -8.64 -9.00
CA PHE A 328 10.27 -8.62 -10.40
C PHE A 328 11.34 -9.70 -10.69
N ILE A 329 12.25 -9.96 -9.75
CA ILE A 329 13.29 -11.01 -9.90
C ILE A 329 12.68 -12.40 -10.13
N CYS A 330 11.48 -12.65 -9.62
CA CYS A 330 10.79 -13.93 -9.74
C CYS A 330 10.13 -14.11 -11.12
N LYS A 331 10.00 -13.05 -11.93
CA LYS A 331 9.38 -13.12 -13.26
C LYS A 331 10.27 -13.85 -14.23
N ASP A 332 9.77 -14.92 -14.84
CA ASP A 332 10.57 -15.81 -15.68
C ASP A 332 11.33 -15.07 -16.79
N SER A 333 10.65 -14.56 -17.82
CA SER A 333 11.33 -13.81 -18.89
C SER A 333 11.82 -12.41 -18.44
N PRO A 334 10.97 -11.53 -17.85
CA PRO A 334 11.39 -10.17 -17.52
C PRO A 334 12.50 -10.07 -16.46
N GLY A 335 12.49 -10.96 -15.46
CA GLY A 335 13.47 -10.95 -14.37
C GLY A 335 14.77 -11.69 -14.70
N LYS A 336 14.88 -12.32 -15.89
CA LYS A 336 16.05 -13.14 -16.25
C LYS A 336 17.35 -12.35 -16.18
N ALA A 337 17.40 -11.16 -16.77
CA ALA A 337 18.61 -10.33 -16.78
C ALA A 337 19.09 -9.96 -15.37
N LEU A 338 18.17 -9.65 -14.45
CA LEU A 338 18.48 -9.38 -13.05
C LEU A 338 19.04 -10.64 -12.34
N ARG A 339 18.45 -11.81 -12.58
CA ARG A 339 18.95 -13.08 -12.02
C ARG A 339 20.33 -13.42 -12.54
N ASP A 340 20.59 -13.19 -13.82
CA ASP A 340 21.90 -13.45 -14.43
C ASP A 340 22.96 -12.48 -13.89
N ALA A 341 22.64 -11.20 -13.74
CA ALA A 341 23.53 -10.22 -13.11
C ALA A 341 23.96 -10.61 -11.68
N LEU A 342 23.02 -11.15 -10.88
CA LEU A 342 23.34 -11.66 -9.55
C LEU A 342 24.27 -12.88 -9.61
N LYS A 343 24.01 -13.84 -10.49
CA LYS A 343 24.87 -15.04 -10.65
C LYS A 343 26.29 -14.69 -11.11
N GLU A 344 26.42 -13.65 -11.93
CA GLU A 344 27.69 -13.14 -12.43
C GLU A 344 28.42 -12.26 -11.39
N GLY A 345 27.81 -12.00 -10.23
CA GLY A 345 28.42 -11.22 -9.16
C GLY A 345 28.46 -9.71 -9.43
N VAL A 346 27.66 -9.21 -10.37
CA VAL A 346 27.61 -7.78 -10.72
C VAL A 346 27.08 -6.93 -9.56
N LEU A 347 26.10 -7.46 -8.82
CA LEU A 347 25.50 -6.80 -7.67
C LEU A 347 25.94 -7.49 -6.38
N PRO A 348 26.87 -6.88 -5.61
CA PRO A 348 27.36 -7.47 -4.38
C PRO A 348 26.30 -7.41 -3.28
N LEU A 349 26.35 -8.39 -2.37
CA LEU A 349 25.35 -8.57 -1.33
C LEU A 349 25.23 -7.37 -0.36
N ASP A 350 26.33 -6.63 -0.14
CA ASP A 350 26.37 -5.40 0.67
C ASP A 350 25.77 -4.16 -0.03
N ARG A 351 25.21 -4.33 -1.23
CA ARG A 351 24.45 -3.30 -1.97
C ARG A 351 23.00 -3.72 -2.28
N ILE A 352 22.57 -4.90 -1.83
CA ILE A 352 21.19 -5.37 -2.02
C ILE A 352 20.30 -4.88 -0.89
N LEU A 353 19.12 -4.36 -1.26
CA LEU A 353 17.97 -4.15 -0.39
C LEU A 353 16.78 -4.94 -0.94
N LEU A 354 15.89 -5.39 -0.05
CA LEU A 354 14.70 -6.15 -0.44
C LEU A 354 13.44 -5.34 -0.18
N GLU A 355 12.48 -5.42 -1.11
CA GLU A 355 11.19 -4.75 -0.98
C GLU A 355 10.06 -5.55 -1.62
N SER A 356 8.85 -5.40 -1.10
CA SER A 356 7.68 -6.03 -1.73
C SER A 356 7.15 -5.23 -2.91
N ASP A 357 7.29 -3.90 -2.86
CA ASP A 357 6.57 -2.93 -3.68
C ASP A 357 5.04 -3.14 -3.61
N ALA A 358 4.54 -3.75 -2.53
CA ALA A 358 3.13 -4.08 -2.40
C ALA A 358 2.26 -2.80 -2.47
N PRO A 359 1.14 -2.79 -3.23
CA PRO A 359 0.40 -3.94 -3.73
C PRO A 359 0.87 -4.49 -5.09
N TYR A 360 1.97 -3.97 -5.64
CA TYR A 360 2.53 -4.35 -6.93
C TYR A 360 3.57 -5.47 -6.79
N MET A 361 4.13 -5.90 -7.92
CA MET A 361 5.27 -6.84 -7.98
C MET A 361 5.08 -8.17 -7.22
N ILE A 362 3.88 -8.76 -7.30
CA ILE A 362 3.61 -10.10 -6.77
C ILE A 362 4.69 -11.08 -7.29
N PRO A 363 5.43 -11.76 -6.38
CA PRO A 363 6.36 -12.80 -6.77
C PRO A 363 5.63 -13.93 -7.53
N ASN A 364 6.13 -14.29 -8.70
CA ASN A 364 5.58 -15.36 -9.53
C ASN A 364 6.62 -16.45 -9.84
N ALA A 365 7.42 -16.80 -8.83
CA ALA A 365 8.38 -17.89 -8.94
C ALA A 365 7.64 -19.21 -9.28
N PRO A 366 8.23 -20.12 -10.07
CA PRO A 366 7.60 -21.40 -10.38
C PRO A 366 7.26 -22.15 -9.08
N GLU A 367 6.03 -22.66 -8.94
CA GLU A 367 5.58 -23.29 -7.67
C GLU A 367 6.50 -24.42 -7.19
N LYS A 368 7.15 -25.13 -8.11
CA LYS A 368 8.12 -26.20 -7.80
C LYS A 368 9.39 -25.71 -7.09
N GLU A 369 9.67 -24.41 -7.16
CA GLU A 369 10.84 -23.78 -6.54
C GLU A 369 10.51 -23.13 -5.19
N LEU A 370 9.23 -23.12 -4.81
CA LEU A 370 8.75 -22.58 -3.55
C LEU A 370 8.56 -23.72 -2.54
N ASP A 371 8.97 -23.48 -1.30
CA ASP A 371 8.57 -24.34 -0.19
C ASP A 371 7.08 -24.15 0.15
N ASP A 372 6.56 -25.00 1.03
CA ASP A 372 5.14 -24.99 1.38
C ASP A 372 4.73 -23.72 2.15
N VAL A 373 5.66 -23.09 2.86
CA VAL A 373 5.46 -21.80 3.53
C VAL A 373 5.24 -20.71 2.50
N CYS A 374 6.14 -20.56 1.55
CA CYS A 374 6.08 -19.58 0.47
C CYS A 374 4.80 -19.73 -0.38
N LYS A 375 4.41 -20.98 -0.69
CA LYS A 375 3.15 -21.27 -1.39
C LYS A 375 1.93 -20.84 -0.57
N SER A 376 1.95 -21.07 0.74
CA SER A 376 0.86 -20.67 1.64
C SER A 376 0.69 -19.15 1.67
N LEU A 377 1.80 -18.42 1.74
CA LEU A 377 1.82 -16.96 1.76
C LEU A 377 1.19 -16.35 0.50
N LEU A 378 1.59 -16.83 -0.69
CA LEU A 378 1.00 -16.38 -1.95
C LEU A 378 -0.51 -16.66 -2.05
N LYS A 379 -0.96 -17.83 -1.59
CA LYS A 379 -2.38 -18.23 -1.67
C LYS A 379 -3.29 -17.38 -0.78
N ARG A 380 -2.74 -16.74 0.26
CA ARG A 380 -3.49 -15.91 1.20
C ARG A 380 -3.62 -14.46 0.80
N CYS A 381 -2.66 -13.96 0.03
CA CYS A 381 -2.75 -12.62 -0.54
C CYS A 381 -4.06 -12.50 -1.35
N GLN A 382 -4.69 -11.33 -1.28
CA GLN A 382 -5.87 -11.10 -2.13
C GLN A 382 -5.49 -11.26 -3.61
N PRO A 383 -6.35 -11.86 -4.46
CA PRO A 383 -6.04 -12.04 -5.86
C PRO A 383 -5.61 -10.73 -6.54
N GLY A 384 -4.40 -10.73 -7.11
CA GLY A 384 -3.86 -9.56 -7.81
C GLY A 384 -3.36 -8.42 -6.90
N ARG A 385 -3.25 -8.65 -5.58
CA ARG A 385 -2.68 -7.69 -4.62
C ARG A 385 -1.48 -8.34 -3.93
N ASN A 386 -0.29 -7.80 -4.16
CA ASN A 386 0.87 -8.19 -3.38
C ASN A 386 0.76 -7.70 -1.93
N GLU A 387 1.46 -8.37 -1.02
CA GLU A 387 1.56 -7.98 0.38
C GLU A 387 3.00 -8.16 0.87
N PRO A 388 3.42 -7.43 1.92
CA PRO A 388 4.78 -7.52 2.45
C PRO A 388 5.15 -8.94 2.85
N CYS A 389 4.20 -9.74 3.34
CA CYS A 389 4.43 -11.12 3.76
C CYS A 389 4.97 -12.04 2.64
N THR A 390 4.99 -11.60 1.39
CA THR A 390 5.61 -12.32 0.27
C THR A 390 7.13 -12.09 0.13
N LEU A 391 7.70 -11.12 0.85
CA LEU A 391 9.12 -10.75 0.77
C LEU A 391 10.12 -11.91 0.99
N PRO A 392 9.87 -12.90 1.86
CA PRO A 392 10.72 -14.09 1.97
C PRO A 392 10.95 -14.80 0.63
N ILE A 393 9.97 -14.79 -0.28
CA ILE A 393 10.08 -15.39 -1.61
C ILE A 393 11.15 -14.67 -2.45
N VAL A 394 11.22 -13.35 -2.34
CA VAL A 394 12.24 -12.52 -3.00
C VAL A 394 13.61 -12.87 -2.42
N ALA A 395 13.74 -12.97 -1.09
CA ALA A 395 14.98 -13.34 -0.41
C ALA A 395 15.50 -14.72 -0.87
N HIS A 396 14.63 -15.74 -0.90
CA HIS A 396 14.98 -17.07 -1.42
C HIS A 396 15.40 -17.05 -2.90
N THR A 397 14.72 -16.24 -3.72
CA THR A 397 15.08 -16.12 -5.15
C THR A 397 16.46 -15.49 -5.32
N VAL A 398 16.77 -14.44 -4.57
CA VAL A 398 18.10 -13.80 -4.56
C VAL A 398 19.16 -14.78 -4.08
N ALA A 399 18.92 -15.47 -2.97
CA ALA A 399 19.84 -16.45 -2.39
C ALA A 399 20.22 -17.56 -3.38
N LYS A 400 19.22 -18.11 -4.09
CA LYS A 400 19.43 -19.09 -5.15
C LYS A 400 20.28 -18.54 -6.30
N CYS A 401 20.14 -17.27 -6.66
CA CYS A 401 20.95 -16.67 -7.71
C CYS A 401 22.40 -16.46 -7.27
N LEU A 402 22.62 -16.12 -6.00
CA LEU A 402 23.95 -15.88 -5.43
C LEU A 402 24.66 -17.16 -4.96
N GLY A 403 23.95 -18.28 -4.83
CA GLY A 403 24.51 -19.53 -4.31
C GLY A 403 24.80 -19.49 -2.81
N VAL A 404 24.03 -18.71 -2.05
CA VAL A 404 24.16 -18.55 -0.58
C VAL A 404 22.85 -18.91 0.11
N ASP A 405 22.88 -18.98 1.45
CA ASP A 405 21.66 -19.22 2.24
C ASP A 405 20.75 -17.98 2.28
N ALA A 406 19.44 -18.22 2.34
CA ALA A 406 18.46 -17.13 2.42
C ALA A 406 18.60 -16.30 3.71
N GLU A 407 19.07 -16.91 4.80
CA GLU A 407 19.42 -16.19 6.03
C GLU A 407 20.58 -15.21 5.82
N GLU A 408 21.56 -15.55 4.99
CA GLU A 408 22.66 -14.65 4.67
C GLU A 408 22.16 -13.43 3.88
N VAL A 409 21.27 -13.64 2.91
CA VAL A 409 20.60 -12.54 2.19
C VAL A 409 19.76 -11.69 3.13
N ALA A 410 18.99 -12.33 4.01
CA ALA A 410 18.14 -11.62 4.97
C ALA A 410 18.97 -10.76 5.93
N ARG A 411 20.07 -11.31 6.46
CA ARG A 411 21.01 -10.61 7.35
C ARG A 411 21.65 -9.42 6.64
N ALA A 412 22.20 -9.64 5.44
CA ALA A 412 22.91 -8.59 4.71
C ALA A 412 21.97 -7.46 4.26
N SER A 413 20.82 -7.80 3.67
CA SER A 413 19.83 -6.79 3.24
C SER A 413 19.23 -6.00 4.41
N THR A 414 18.99 -6.65 5.55
CA THR A 414 18.54 -5.99 6.78
C THR A 414 19.61 -5.05 7.33
N GLU A 415 20.87 -5.46 7.37
CA GLU A 415 21.97 -4.60 7.82
C GLU A 415 22.20 -3.41 6.87
N ASN A 416 22.08 -3.63 5.57
CA ASN A 416 22.12 -2.56 4.57
C ASN A 416 20.98 -1.56 4.80
N ALA A 417 19.74 -2.03 4.98
CA ALA A 417 18.59 -1.18 5.25
C ALA A 417 18.79 -0.37 6.53
N ARG A 418 19.31 -1.02 7.58
CA ARG A 418 19.61 -0.37 8.86
C ARG A 418 20.62 0.76 8.70
N ARG A 419 21.69 0.53 7.93
CA ARG A 419 22.73 1.52 7.64
C ARG A 419 22.21 2.69 6.81
N VAL A 420 21.45 2.40 5.75
CA VAL A 420 20.96 3.41 4.81
C VAL A 420 19.92 4.33 5.45
N PHE A 421 18.98 3.76 6.19
CA PHE A 421 17.83 4.49 6.74
C PHE A 421 17.97 4.85 8.22
N ASP A 422 19.14 4.63 8.83
CA ASP A 422 19.45 4.85 10.25
C ASP A 422 18.38 4.26 11.20
N LEU A 423 17.99 3.00 10.93
CA LEU A 423 16.95 2.33 11.71
C LEU A 423 17.53 1.82 13.02
N LYS A 424 17.01 2.29 14.15
CA LYS A 424 17.46 1.83 15.47
C LYS A 424 17.03 0.37 15.71
N LEU A 425 17.92 -0.41 16.32
CA LEU A 425 17.57 -1.72 16.87
C LEU A 425 16.61 -1.54 18.06
N PRO A 426 15.68 -2.49 18.29
CA PRO A 426 15.02 -2.57 19.59
C PRO A 426 16.11 -2.76 20.65
N VAL A 427 16.11 -1.94 21.71
CA VAL A 427 16.94 -2.21 22.88
C VAL A 427 16.44 -3.54 23.47
N PRO A 428 17.29 -4.56 23.66
CA PRO A 428 16.86 -5.77 24.34
C PRO A 428 16.38 -5.40 25.75
N THR A 429 15.10 -5.60 26.05
CA THR A 429 14.56 -5.50 27.41
C THR A 429 15.09 -6.68 28.22
N THR A 430 16.35 -6.59 28.65
CA THR A 430 16.89 -7.39 29.75
C THR A 430 16.78 -6.54 31.01
N GLN A 431 15.59 -6.51 31.61
CA GLN A 431 15.54 -6.28 33.06
C GLN A 431 15.68 -7.65 33.73
N PRO A 432 16.78 -7.93 34.45
CA PRO A 432 16.78 -9.08 35.35
C PRO A 432 15.70 -8.86 36.40
N ALA A 433 14.89 -9.89 36.64
CA ALA A 433 13.90 -9.89 37.70
C ALA A 433 14.58 -9.49 39.03
N PRO A 434 13.96 -8.62 39.85
CA PRO A 434 14.51 -8.29 41.16
C PRO A 434 14.63 -9.58 41.96
N THR A 435 15.86 -9.92 42.31
CA THR A 435 16.18 -11.02 43.21
C THR A 435 15.47 -10.73 44.52
N ALA A 436 14.54 -11.59 44.91
CA ALA A 436 13.92 -11.53 46.22
C ALA A 436 15.04 -11.73 47.25
N ILE A 437 15.46 -10.65 47.90
CA ILE A 437 16.27 -10.72 49.10
C ILE A 437 15.35 -11.25 50.19
N GLY A 438 15.49 -12.54 50.50
CA GLY A 438 14.93 -13.15 51.69
C GLY A 438 15.50 -12.41 52.91
N SER A 439 14.60 -11.99 53.79
CA SER A 439 14.94 -11.55 55.14
C SER A 439 15.03 -12.80 56.01
N GLU A 440 16.23 -13.04 56.55
CA GLU A 440 16.40 -13.61 57.89
C GLU A 440 16.54 -12.46 58.89
#